data_AF-A0A534SBD9-F1
#
_entry.id   AF-A0A534SBD9-F1
#
_cell.length_a   1.000
_cell.length_b   1.000
_cell.length_c   1.000
_cell.angle_alpha   90.00
_cell.angle_beta   90.00
_cell.angle_gamma   90.00
#
_symmetry.space_group_name_H-M   'P 1'
#
loop_
_entity.id
_entity.type
_entity.pdbx_description
1 polymer ?
#
loop_
_entity_poly.entity_id
_entity_poly.type
_entity_poly.pdbx_seq_one_letter_code
_entity_poly.pdbx_strand_id
1 'polypeptide(L)'
;MDAARPLYVPVILGTSRRGRMSLPVAQLMVSSLSGRSEIETELIDIARMRPRVDDAGEAIKDAAFSARMSRADALVVVSPEYNHGYSGLLKHVLDSCLKEYVHKAVGVVGVSAGPFGGTRGIEALLPVLRELGLVTIFWDVNFSTVQNVFEGSGALRDQAYLPRIDKFLGELVWMARTLRHGREHVVLESGPRQAKAEAKPMICPSCGLEMNHHAEKAVLSTGPADVVEALHACPACGTGASRRGETGTTR
;
A
#
# COMPACT_ATOMS: atom_id res chain seq x y z
N MET A 1 17.14 2.55 29.35
CA MET A 1 15.97 2.25 28.50
C MET A 1 15.89 3.37 27.51
N ASP A 2 16.28 3.11 26.25
CA ASP A 2 16.36 4.17 25.25
C ASP A 2 14.97 4.78 25.08
N ALA A 3 14.87 6.12 25.16
CA ALA A 3 13.59 6.82 25.12
C ALA A 3 13.07 6.75 23.68
N ALA A 4 12.40 5.65 23.33
CA ALA A 4 11.98 5.36 21.98
C ALA A 4 11.14 6.52 21.43
N ARG A 5 11.51 7.02 20.25
CA ARG A 5 10.77 8.07 19.55
C ARG A 5 9.26 7.72 19.48
N PRO A 6 8.37 8.72 19.45
CA PRO A 6 6.96 8.50 19.18
C PRO A 6 6.75 7.63 17.94
N LEU A 7 5.70 6.81 17.96
CA LEU A 7 5.29 6.05 16.78
C LEU A 7 4.76 7.03 15.74
N TYR A 8 5.18 6.88 14.49
CA TYR A 8 4.59 7.67 13.40
C TYR A 8 3.54 6.82 12.68
N VAL A 9 2.28 7.25 12.74
CA VAL A 9 1.10 6.54 12.20
C VAL A 9 0.30 7.47 11.29
N PRO A 10 0.64 7.59 10.00
CA PRO A 10 -0.13 8.41 9.06
C PRO A 10 -1.51 7.80 8.75
N VAL A 11 -2.48 8.68 8.50
CA VAL A 11 -3.81 8.32 8.00
C VAL A 11 -3.89 8.65 6.51
N ILE A 12 -4.11 7.64 5.67
CA ILE A 12 -4.25 7.80 4.22
C ILE A 12 -5.74 7.90 3.86
N LEU A 13 -6.17 9.03 3.29
CA LEU A 13 -7.51 9.19 2.74
C LEU A 13 -7.58 8.66 1.31
N GLY A 14 -8.27 7.53 1.12
CA GLY A 14 -8.21 6.70 -0.07
C GLY A 14 -9.05 7.14 -1.27
N THR A 15 -9.33 8.43 -1.49
CA THR A 15 -10.03 8.89 -2.70
C THR A 15 -9.77 10.35 -3.06
N SER A 16 -9.78 10.65 -4.36
CA SER A 16 -9.69 12.01 -4.91
C SER A 16 -11.04 12.67 -5.21
N ARG A 17 -12.16 11.97 -5.03
CA ARG A 17 -13.49 12.52 -5.38
C ARG A 17 -13.78 13.82 -4.60
N ARG A 18 -14.36 14.80 -5.30
CA ARG A 18 -14.88 16.04 -4.68
C ARG A 18 -16.12 15.70 -3.85
N GLY A 19 -16.33 16.41 -2.73
CA GLY A 19 -17.46 16.12 -1.83
C GLY A 19 -17.39 14.76 -1.14
N ARG A 20 -16.18 14.18 -1.01
CA ARG A 20 -15.99 12.86 -0.42
C ARG A 20 -16.37 12.83 1.07
N MET A 21 -17.38 12.03 1.41
CA MET A 21 -17.83 11.81 2.79
C MET A 21 -16.85 11.01 3.65
N SER A 22 -15.78 10.48 3.07
CA SER A 22 -14.69 9.84 3.80
C SER A 22 -13.71 10.83 4.43
N LEU A 23 -13.75 12.12 4.07
CA LEU A 23 -12.86 13.14 4.67
C LEU A 23 -13.13 13.36 6.16
N PRO A 24 -14.37 13.57 6.63
CA PRO A 24 -14.66 13.66 8.07
C PRO A 24 -14.24 12.41 8.84
N VAL A 25 -14.37 11.23 8.24
CA VAL A 25 -13.89 9.96 8.83
C VAL A 25 -12.37 9.99 9.00
N ALA A 26 -11.61 10.39 7.98
CA ALA A 26 -10.16 10.48 8.09
C ALA A 26 -9.70 11.53 9.11
N GLN A 27 -10.41 12.66 9.19
CA GLN A 27 -10.15 13.68 10.21
C GLN A 27 -10.44 13.14 11.62
N LEU A 28 -11.52 12.38 11.80
CA LEU A 28 -11.83 11.73 13.08
C LEU A 28 -10.72 10.74 13.49
N MET A 29 -10.21 9.94 12.54
CA MET A 29 -9.08 9.03 12.82
C MET A 29 -7.81 9.78 13.21
N VAL A 30 -7.48 10.88 12.52
CA VAL A 30 -6.34 11.74 12.89
C VAL A 30 -6.54 12.32 14.28
N SER A 31 -7.70 12.91 14.59
CA SER A 31 -7.99 13.46 15.92
C SER A 31 -7.88 12.39 17.02
N SER A 32 -8.34 11.17 16.74
CA SER A 32 -8.27 10.04 17.68
C SER A 32 -6.84 9.54 17.93
N LEU A 33 -5.97 9.62 16.91
CA LEU A 33 -4.54 9.32 17.03
C LEU A 33 -3.78 10.45 17.74
N SER A 34 -4.02 11.71 17.37
CA SER A 34 -3.38 12.89 17.96
C SER A 34 -3.68 13.07 19.45
N GLY A 35 -4.78 12.48 19.94
CA GLY A 35 -5.07 12.43 21.38
C GLY A 35 -4.14 11.52 22.20
N ARG A 36 -3.25 10.76 21.55
CA ARG A 36 -2.31 9.83 22.19
C ARG A 36 -0.90 10.42 22.15
N SER A 37 -0.33 10.72 23.32
CA SER A 37 0.94 11.44 23.44
C SER A 37 2.15 10.67 22.90
N GLU A 38 2.04 9.34 22.75
CA GLU A 38 3.08 8.50 22.17
C GLU A 38 3.04 8.41 20.63
N ILE A 39 2.10 9.08 19.98
CA ILE A 39 1.87 8.99 18.53
C ILE A 39 2.05 10.36 17.87
N GLU A 40 2.82 10.34 16.79
CA GLU A 40 2.80 11.39 15.77
C GLU A 40 1.96 10.91 14.58
N THR A 41 1.08 11.77 14.06
CA THR A 41 0.19 11.42 12.94
C THR A 41 -0.01 12.62 12.02
N GLU A 42 -0.34 12.35 10.76
CA GLU A 42 -0.76 13.36 9.79
C GLU A 42 -1.80 12.75 8.84
N LEU A 43 -2.57 13.61 8.18
CA LEU A 43 -3.46 13.22 7.09
C LEU A 43 -2.71 13.26 5.76
N ILE A 44 -2.54 12.09 5.13
CA ILE A 44 -2.12 11.97 3.74
C ILE A 44 -3.37 11.91 2.85
N ASP A 45 -3.70 13.05 2.26
CA ASP A 45 -4.84 13.18 1.34
C ASP A 45 -4.41 12.92 -0.11
N ILE A 46 -4.73 11.73 -0.64
CA ILE A 46 -4.28 11.34 -1.99
C ILE A 46 -4.85 12.24 -3.09
N ALA A 47 -5.91 13.00 -2.82
CA ALA A 47 -6.45 13.99 -3.74
C ALA A 47 -5.44 15.12 -4.06
N ARG A 48 -4.50 15.37 -3.15
CA ARG A 48 -3.45 16.40 -3.26
C ARG A 48 -2.21 15.88 -3.98
N MET A 49 -2.13 14.58 -4.21
CA MET A 49 -1.01 13.95 -4.91
C MET A 49 -1.21 14.06 -6.42
N ARG A 50 -0.09 13.93 -7.14
CA ARG A 50 -0.04 13.87 -8.62
C ARG A 50 0.85 12.69 -9.03
N PRO A 51 0.44 11.45 -8.74
CA PRO A 51 1.26 10.30 -9.08
C PRO A 51 1.35 10.14 -10.60
N ARG A 52 2.52 9.74 -11.07
CA ARG A 52 2.79 9.40 -12.48
C ARG A 52 1.98 8.16 -12.86
N VAL A 53 1.38 8.13 -14.05
CA VAL A 53 0.45 7.06 -14.47
C VAL A 53 0.94 6.23 -15.65
N ASP A 54 2.04 6.65 -16.25
CA ASP A 54 2.67 6.12 -17.46
C ASP A 54 4.12 5.65 -17.20
N ASP A 55 4.57 5.74 -15.96
CA ASP A 55 5.89 5.29 -15.49
C ASP A 55 5.78 3.99 -14.67
N ALA A 56 6.90 3.30 -14.47
CA ALA A 56 6.96 2.09 -13.64
C ALA A 56 8.29 1.98 -12.86
N GLY A 57 8.37 1.03 -11.92
CA GLY A 57 9.53 0.86 -11.05
C GLY A 57 9.76 2.06 -10.12
N GLU A 58 11.01 2.41 -9.82
CA GLU A 58 11.32 3.53 -8.91
C GLU A 58 10.86 4.90 -9.45
N ALA A 59 10.67 5.05 -10.76
CA ALA A 59 10.25 6.32 -11.37
C ALA A 59 8.80 6.73 -11.00
N ILE A 60 7.96 5.77 -10.57
CA ILE A 60 6.59 6.05 -10.14
C ILE A 60 6.53 6.69 -8.73
N LYS A 61 7.63 6.62 -7.95
CA LYS A 61 7.66 7.05 -6.56
C LYS A 61 7.50 8.55 -6.42
N ASP A 62 6.52 8.96 -5.63
CA ASP A 62 6.53 10.29 -5.03
C ASP A 62 7.50 10.29 -3.84
N ALA A 63 8.56 11.10 -3.93
CA ALA A 63 9.63 11.10 -2.92
C ALA A 63 9.11 11.46 -1.51
N ALA A 64 8.15 12.38 -1.42
CA ALA A 64 7.59 12.80 -0.14
C ALA A 64 6.71 11.69 0.47
N PHE A 65 5.94 10.98 -0.35
CA PHE A 65 5.17 9.82 0.09
C PHE A 65 6.10 8.67 0.52
N SER A 66 7.10 8.32 -0.28
CA SER A 66 8.08 7.27 0.04
C SER A 66 8.82 7.57 1.36
N ALA A 67 9.22 8.82 1.59
CA ALA A 67 9.83 9.23 2.86
C ALA A 67 8.90 9.04 4.07
N ARG A 68 7.61 9.42 3.94
CA ARG A 68 6.61 9.17 4.99
C ARG A 68 6.40 7.68 5.22
N MET A 69 6.27 6.89 4.15
CA MET A 69 6.08 5.44 4.27
C MET A 69 7.29 4.79 4.92
N SER A 70 8.52 5.22 4.59
CA SER A 70 9.76 4.75 5.23
C SER A 70 9.78 5.05 6.73
N ARG A 71 9.35 6.24 7.13
CA ARG A 71 9.26 6.68 8.53
C ARG A 71 8.15 5.96 9.33
N ALA A 72 7.06 5.56 8.67
CA ALA A 72 5.88 5.00 9.32
C ALA A 72 6.21 3.75 10.13
N ASP A 73 5.59 3.62 11.30
CA ASP A 73 5.61 2.41 12.11
C ASP A 73 4.36 1.55 11.91
N ALA A 74 3.26 2.21 11.55
CA ALA A 74 2.00 1.63 11.11
C ALA A 74 1.23 2.61 10.23
N LEU A 75 0.15 2.17 9.58
CA LEU A 75 -0.71 3.02 8.75
C LEU A 75 -2.19 2.82 9.08
N VAL A 76 -2.98 3.88 8.93
CA VAL A 76 -4.44 3.78 8.83
C VAL A 76 -4.85 4.11 7.39
N VAL A 77 -5.59 3.22 6.74
CA VAL A 77 -6.11 3.45 5.38
C VAL A 77 -7.62 3.66 5.46
N VAL A 78 -8.08 4.88 5.18
CA VAL A 78 -9.50 5.20 5.08
C VAL A 78 -9.96 4.98 3.65
N SER A 79 -10.57 3.82 3.40
CA SER A 79 -10.94 3.33 2.08
C SER A 79 -12.45 3.45 1.84
N PRO A 80 -12.91 4.37 0.96
CA PRO A 80 -14.28 4.33 0.50
C PRO A 80 -14.52 3.18 -0.48
N GLU A 81 -15.69 2.54 -0.40
CA GLU A 81 -16.07 1.47 -1.33
C GLU A 81 -16.71 2.03 -2.60
N TYR A 82 -16.14 1.64 -3.75
CA TYR A 82 -16.65 1.92 -5.10
C TYR A 82 -16.84 0.59 -5.84
N ASN A 83 -18.08 0.29 -6.23
CA ASN A 83 -18.42 -0.89 -7.02
C ASN A 83 -17.82 -2.20 -6.46
N HIS A 84 -17.96 -2.43 -5.15
CA HIS A 84 -17.40 -3.60 -4.44
C HIS A 84 -15.86 -3.64 -4.36
N GLY A 85 -15.18 -2.55 -4.66
CA GLY A 85 -13.74 -2.42 -4.51
C GLY A 85 -13.33 -1.14 -3.80
N TYR A 86 -12.04 -0.96 -3.62
CA TYR A 86 -11.42 0.29 -3.17
C TYR A 86 -11.15 1.20 -4.39
N SER A 87 -10.75 2.46 -4.15
CA SER A 87 -10.55 3.38 -5.26
C SER A 87 -9.30 3.04 -6.09
N GLY A 88 -9.38 3.21 -7.41
CA GLY A 88 -8.24 2.97 -8.30
C GLY A 88 -7.03 3.86 -7.98
N LEU A 89 -7.25 5.11 -7.58
CA LEU A 89 -6.15 5.99 -7.17
C LEU A 89 -5.51 5.54 -5.86
N LEU A 90 -6.27 4.96 -4.92
CA LEU A 90 -5.68 4.37 -3.72
C LEU A 90 -4.75 3.20 -4.10
N LYS A 91 -5.18 2.32 -5.02
CA LYS A 91 -4.31 1.26 -5.56
C LYS A 91 -3.00 1.83 -6.08
N HIS A 92 -3.14 2.81 -6.96
CA HIS A 92 -2.02 3.45 -7.66
C HIS A 92 -1.02 4.11 -6.70
N VAL A 93 -1.52 4.78 -5.66
CA VAL A 93 -0.66 5.40 -4.64
C VAL A 93 0.04 4.33 -3.79
N LEU A 94 -0.67 3.27 -3.38
CA LEU A 94 -0.07 2.18 -2.61
C LEU A 94 0.98 1.42 -3.43
N ASP A 95 0.73 1.16 -4.72
CA ASP A 95 1.67 0.49 -5.62
C ASP A 95 2.96 1.28 -5.87
N SER A 96 2.99 2.57 -5.50
CA SER A 96 4.19 3.39 -5.70
C SER A 96 5.34 3.01 -4.77
N CYS A 97 5.08 2.33 -3.65
CA CYS A 97 6.09 1.91 -2.68
C CYS A 97 5.99 0.39 -2.44
N LEU A 98 7.07 -0.22 -1.95
CA LEU A 98 7.07 -1.64 -1.59
C LEU A 98 7.95 -1.91 -0.37
N LYS A 99 9.27 -1.78 -0.52
CA LYS A 99 10.23 -2.02 0.57
C LYS A 99 9.95 -1.14 1.80
N GLU A 100 9.37 0.03 1.58
CA GLU A 100 9.00 1.00 2.62
C GLU A 100 7.88 0.50 3.54
N TYR A 101 7.09 -0.50 3.10
CA TYR A 101 5.95 -1.04 3.83
C TYR A 101 6.27 -2.28 4.66
N VAL A 102 7.30 -3.02 4.27
CA VAL A 102 7.57 -4.37 4.80
C VAL A 102 7.62 -4.39 6.33
N HIS A 103 6.87 -5.33 6.91
CA HIS A 103 6.73 -5.54 8.36
C HIS A 103 6.17 -4.31 9.11
N LYS A 104 5.23 -3.57 8.53
CA LYS A 104 4.49 -2.50 9.22
C LYS A 104 3.04 -2.90 9.41
N ALA A 105 2.46 -2.51 10.55
CA ALA A 105 1.06 -2.77 10.80
C ALA A 105 0.17 -1.86 9.92
N VAL A 106 -0.98 -2.35 9.49
CA VAL A 106 -1.98 -1.53 8.81
C VAL A 106 -3.37 -1.85 9.35
N GLY A 107 -4.15 -0.80 9.60
CA GLY A 107 -5.58 -0.91 9.87
C GLY A 107 -6.39 -0.25 8.76
N VAL A 108 -7.53 -0.84 8.42
CA VAL A 108 -8.41 -0.34 7.35
C VAL A 108 -9.70 0.18 7.95
N VAL A 109 -10.11 1.37 7.50
CA VAL A 109 -11.37 2.01 7.87
C VAL A 109 -12.22 2.08 6.60
N GLY A 110 -13.30 1.31 6.57
CA GLY A 110 -14.22 1.26 5.46
C GLY A 110 -15.21 2.43 5.52
N VAL A 111 -15.52 3.02 4.36
CA VAL A 111 -16.54 4.07 4.25
C VAL A 111 -17.49 3.75 3.10
N SER A 112 -18.79 3.77 3.37
CA SER A 112 -19.79 3.57 2.31
C SER A 112 -21.07 4.35 2.59
N ALA A 113 -21.76 4.74 1.51
CA ALA A 113 -23.14 5.21 1.59
C ALA A 113 -24.13 4.07 1.86
N GLY A 114 -23.72 2.83 1.59
CA GLY A 114 -24.49 1.62 1.83
C GLY A 114 -24.36 1.07 3.26
N PRO A 115 -25.16 0.05 3.60
CA PRO A 115 -25.28 -0.46 4.96
C PRO A 115 -24.05 -1.24 5.45
N PHE A 116 -23.20 -1.75 4.55
CA PHE A 116 -22.04 -2.57 4.93
C PHE A 116 -20.76 -1.79 5.22
N GLY A 117 -20.82 -0.45 5.19
CA GLY A 117 -19.72 0.43 5.60
C GLY A 117 -18.37 0.14 4.93
N GLY A 118 -18.39 -0.32 3.69
CA GLY A 118 -17.20 -0.53 2.87
C GLY A 118 -16.51 -1.89 3.02
N THR A 119 -17.12 -2.84 3.72
CA THR A 119 -16.54 -4.17 4.00
C THR A 119 -16.00 -4.86 2.73
N ARG A 120 -16.69 -4.79 1.59
CA ARG A 120 -16.23 -5.47 0.36
C ARG A 120 -15.01 -4.78 -0.24
N GLY A 121 -14.97 -3.46 -0.12
CA GLY A 121 -13.79 -2.68 -0.48
C GLY A 121 -12.56 -3.05 0.36
N ILE A 122 -12.75 -3.35 1.65
CA ILE A 122 -11.68 -3.84 2.53
C ILE A 122 -11.23 -5.23 2.08
N GLU A 123 -12.16 -6.18 1.92
CA GLU A 123 -11.86 -7.55 1.47
C GLU A 123 -11.05 -7.56 0.16
N ALA A 124 -11.42 -6.71 -0.80
CA ALA A 124 -10.69 -6.57 -2.06
C ALA A 124 -9.27 -5.96 -1.89
N LEU A 125 -9.06 -5.16 -0.84
CA LEU A 125 -7.78 -4.49 -0.55
C LEU A 125 -6.81 -5.41 0.21
N LEU A 126 -7.28 -6.36 1.01
CA LEU A 126 -6.43 -7.23 1.83
C LEU A 126 -5.33 -7.97 1.05
N PRO A 127 -5.59 -8.58 -0.13
CA PRO A 127 -4.54 -9.23 -0.92
C PRO A 127 -3.42 -8.26 -1.34
N VAL A 128 -3.78 -7.00 -1.61
CA VAL A 128 -2.81 -5.96 -1.99
C VAL A 128 -1.93 -5.60 -0.79
N LEU A 129 -2.53 -5.36 0.38
CA LEU A 129 -1.77 -5.03 1.60
C LEU A 129 -0.78 -6.14 1.96
N ARG A 130 -1.19 -7.40 1.79
CA ARG A 130 -0.33 -8.57 1.97
C ARG A 130 0.87 -8.54 1.01
N GLU A 131 0.63 -8.31 -0.27
CA GLU A 131 1.70 -8.26 -1.29
C GLU A 131 2.69 -7.10 -1.01
N LEU A 132 2.19 -5.97 -0.50
CA LEU A 132 3.02 -4.84 -0.08
C LEU A 132 3.84 -5.14 1.19
N GLY A 133 3.67 -6.30 1.83
CA GLY A 133 4.38 -6.67 3.05
C GLY A 133 3.85 -6.00 4.31
N LEU A 134 2.65 -5.41 4.25
CA LEU A 134 1.94 -4.88 5.42
C LEU A 134 1.28 -6.02 6.18
N VAL A 135 1.21 -5.87 7.51
CA VAL A 135 0.55 -6.81 8.40
C VAL A 135 -0.78 -6.19 8.85
N THR A 136 -1.88 -6.73 8.35
CA THR A 136 -3.22 -6.25 8.67
C THR A 136 -3.60 -6.60 10.10
N ILE A 137 -4.19 -5.66 10.82
CA ILE A 137 -4.77 -5.93 12.15
C ILE A 137 -6.10 -6.68 12.01
N PHE A 138 -6.61 -7.22 13.13
CA PHE A 138 -7.87 -7.97 13.15
C PHE A 138 -9.13 -7.08 13.04
N TRP A 139 -9.10 -5.87 13.60
CA TRP A 139 -10.27 -5.00 13.66
C TRP A 139 -10.36 -4.08 12.45
N ASP A 140 -11.55 -3.98 11.87
CA ASP A 140 -11.94 -2.88 10.98
C ASP A 140 -12.87 -1.91 11.70
N VAL A 141 -12.95 -0.68 11.19
CA VAL A 141 -14.03 0.26 11.51
C VAL A 141 -14.78 0.59 10.23
N ASN A 142 -16.06 0.20 10.18
CA ASN A 142 -16.91 0.39 9.00
C ASN A 142 -17.93 1.50 9.23
N PHE A 143 -17.79 2.59 8.47
CA PHE A 143 -18.73 3.71 8.47
C PHE A 143 -19.82 3.44 7.43
N SER A 144 -20.94 2.86 7.88
CA SER A 144 -22.14 2.59 7.08
C SER A 144 -23.02 3.84 6.96
N THR A 145 -23.71 4.00 5.82
CA THR A 145 -24.59 5.15 5.58
C THR A 145 -23.95 6.47 5.99
N VAL A 146 -22.69 6.68 5.59
CA VAL A 146 -21.80 7.73 6.10
C VAL A 146 -22.41 9.14 6.06
N GLN A 147 -23.33 9.40 5.11
CA GLN A 147 -24.12 10.63 5.00
C GLN A 147 -24.89 10.99 6.28
N ASN A 148 -25.18 10.01 7.14
CA ASN A 148 -25.94 10.19 8.38
C ASN A 148 -25.05 10.17 9.62
N VAL A 149 -23.75 9.87 9.49
CA VAL A 149 -22.86 9.67 10.65
C VAL A 149 -22.35 10.99 11.21
N PHE A 150 -22.25 12.03 10.38
CA PHE A 150 -21.74 13.33 10.77
C PHE A 150 -22.80 14.43 10.68
N GLU A 151 -22.66 15.45 11.50
CA GLU A 151 -23.40 16.71 11.40
C GLU A 151 -22.88 17.56 10.23
N GLY A 152 -23.65 18.59 9.85
CA GLY A 152 -23.19 19.56 8.84
C GLY A 152 -21.92 20.32 9.26
N SER A 153 -21.66 20.39 10.58
CA SER A 153 -20.43 20.93 11.18
C SER A 153 -19.21 20.01 11.02
N GLY A 154 -19.40 18.75 10.62
CA GLY A 154 -18.38 17.70 10.63
C GLY A 154 -18.23 16.96 11.96
N ALA A 155 -19.04 17.29 12.98
CA ALA A 155 -19.05 16.57 14.26
C ALA A 155 -19.67 15.17 14.11
N LEU A 156 -19.12 14.18 14.83
CA LEU A 156 -19.63 12.82 14.85
C LEU A 156 -20.98 12.78 15.60
N ARG A 157 -22.05 12.29 14.96
CA ARG A 157 -23.36 12.11 15.60
C ARG A 157 -23.40 10.87 16.47
N ASP A 158 -22.98 9.74 15.91
CA ASP A 158 -23.01 8.44 16.57
C ASP A 158 -21.73 8.22 17.39
N GLN A 159 -21.82 8.48 18.69
CA GLN A 159 -20.70 8.32 19.62
C GLN A 159 -20.29 6.85 19.82
N ALA A 160 -21.09 5.87 19.37
CA ALA A 160 -20.74 4.46 19.44
C ALA A 160 -19.54 4.08 18.56
N TYR A 161 -19.14 4.93 17.62
CA TYR A 161 -17.88 4.75 16.86
C TYR A 161 -16.64 4.94 17.74
N LEU A 162 -16.68 5.79 18.77
CA LEU A 162 -15.50 6.09 19.60
C LEU A 162 -14.88 4.84 20.27
N PRO A 163 -15.63 3.98 20.99
CA PRO A 163 -15.06 2.77 21.56
C PRO A 163 -14.58 1.76 20.51
N ARG A 164 -15.19 1.74 19.31
CA ARG A 164 -14.73 0.87 18.20
C ARG A 164 -13.40 1.36 17.63
N ILE A 165 -13.27 2.68 17.45
CA ILE A 165 -12.03 3.34 17.04
C ILE A 165 -10.95 3.11 18.09
N ASP A 166 -11.26 3.23 19.39
CA ASP A 166 -10.29 3.00 20.45
C ASP A 166 -9.75 1.56 20.43
N LYS A 167 -10.63 0.56 20.27
CA LYS A 167 -10.23 -0.84 20.11
C LYS A 167 -9.35 -1.08 18.87
N PHE A 168 -9.76 -0.52 17.73
CA PHE A 168 -9.00 -0.57 16.48
C PHE A 168 -7.59 0.04 16.64
N LEU A 169 -7.51 1.23 17.24
CA LEU A 169 -6.25 1.93 17.44
C LEU A 169 -5.37 1.24 18.50
N GLY A 170 -5.95 0.68 19.55
CA GLY A 170 -5.23 -0.08 20.57
C GLY A 170 -4.49 -1.27 19.96
N GLU A 171 -5.17 -2.06 19.13
CA GLU A 171 -4.58 -3.19 18.39
C GLU A 171 -3.48 -2.71 17.42
N LEU A 172 -3.76 -1.68 16.62
CA LEU A 172 -2.81 -1.11 15.66
C LEU A 172 -1.53 -0.64 16.35
N VAL A 173 -1.65 0.07 17.47
CA VAL A 173 -0.52 0.59 18.24
C VAL A 173 0.27 -0.55 18.88
N TRP A 174 -0.40 -1.57 19.43
CA TRP A 174 0.28 -2.74 19.96
C TRP A 174 1.11 -3.43 18.87
N MET A 175 0.51 -3.69 17.70
CA MET A 175 1.22 -4.30 16.56
C MET A 175 2.35 -3.42 16.05
N ALA A 176 2.14 -2.09 15.98
CA ALA A 176 3.17 -1.14 15.55
C ALA A 176 4.42 -1.21 16.44
N ARG A 177 4.24 -1.26 17.77
CA ARG A 177 5.35 -1.41 18.73
C ARG A 177 6.11 -2.72 18.51
N THR A 178 5.36 -3.83 18.44
CA THR A 178 5.92 -5.18 18.28
C THR A 178 6.68 -5.30 16.95
N LEU A 179 6.08 -4.88 15.85
CA LEU A 179 6.70 -4.97 14.53
C LEU A 179 7.87 -4.01 14.35
N ARG A 180 7.83 -2.80 14.95
CA ARG A 180 8.98 -1.90 14.99
C ARG A 180 10.17 -2.55 15.70
N HIS A 181 9.93 -3.12 16.87
CA HIS A 181 10.97 -3.88 17.59
C HIS A 181 11.52 -5.01 16.72
N GLY A 182 10.65 -5.77 16.04
CA GLY A 182 11.04 -6.79 15.07
C GLY A 182 11.97 -6.26 13.98
N ARG A 183 11.60 -5.16 13.33
CA ARG A 183 12.43 -4.53 12.27
C ARG A 183 13.78 -4.04 12.78
N GLU A 184 13.87 -3.59 14.02
CA GLU A 184 15.08 -2.98 14.58
C GLU A 184 16.00 -3.99 15.26
N HIS A 185 15.46 -5.09 15.81
CA HIS A 185 16.19 -5.97 16.74
C HIS A 185 16.13 -7.46 16.37
N VAL A 186 15.19 -7.88 15.52
CA VAL A 186 15.04 -9.29 15.14
C VAL A 186 15.66 -9.51 13.75
N VAL A 187 16.74 -10.27 13.71
CA VAL A 187 17.37 -10.68 12.46
C VAL A 187 16.50 -11.74 11.79
N LEU A 188 16.00 -11.43 10.60
CA LEU A 188 15.41 -12.44 9.73
C LEU A 188 16.54 -13.31 9.17
N GLU A 189 16.66 -14.53 9.67
CA GLU A 189 17.49 -15.54 9.02
C GLU A 189 16.93 -15.77 7.61
N SER A 190 17.58 -15.20 6.62
CA SER A 190 17.44 -15.69 5.27
C SER A 190 18.07 -17.08 5.25
N GLY A 191 17.25 -18.14 5.22
CA GLY A 191 17.65 -19.41 4.60
C GLY A 191 18.21 -19.12 3.20
N PRO A 192 18.83 -20.08 2.49
CA PRO A 192 19.36 -19.81 1.16
C PRO A 192 18.23 -19.28 0.28
N ARG A 193 18.13 -17.95 0.20
CA ARG A 193 17.44 -17.28 -0.88
C ARG A 193 18.21 -17.84 -2.05
N GLN A 194 17.53 -18.55 -2.94
CA GLN A 194 17.93 -18.43 -4.33
C GLN A 194 17.88 -16.91 -4.54
N ALA A 195 19.04 -16.26 -4.40
CA ALA A 195 19.23 -14.94 -4.91
C ALA A 195 18.72 -15.11 -6.34
N LYS A 196 17.55 -14.55 -6.65
CA LYS A 196 17.25 -14.29 -8.05
C LYS A 196 18.47 -13.50 -8.46
N ALA A 197 19.37 -14.14 -9.22
CA ALA A 197 20.53 -13.48 -9.78
C ALA A 197 20.00 -12.15 -10.28
N GLU A 198 20.56 -11.04 -9.79
CA GLU A 198 20.16 -9.71 -10.25
C GLU A 198 20.11 -9.78 -11.76
N ALA A 199 18.90 -9.81 -12.29
CA ALA A 199 18.68 -10.11 -13.68
C ALA A 199 19.32 -8.93 -14.41
N LYS A 200 20.49 -9.14 -15.02
CA LYS A 200 21.28 -8.07 -15.66
C LYS A 200 20.32 -7.17 -16.45
N PRO A 201 20.26 -5.87 -16.18
CA PRO A 201 19.21 -5.02 -16.73
C PRO A 201 19.19 -5.13 -18.26
N MET A 202 18.01 -5.31 -18.85
CA MET A 202 17.90 -5.43 -20.30
C MET A 202 18.12 -4.07 -20.90
N ILE A 203 19.07 -3.94 -21.82
CA ILE A 203 19.32 -2.69 -22.53
C ILE A 203 18.64 -2.76 -23.89
N CYS A 204 17.88 -1.72 -24.25
CA CYS A 204 17.25 -1.63 -25.54
C CYS A 204 18.33 -1.64 -26.64
N PRO A 205 18.28 -2.57 -27.61
CA PRO A 205 19.30 -2.65 -28.66
C PRO A 205 19.24 -1.47 -29.64
N SER A 206 18.11 -0.74 -29.68
CA SER A 206 17.90 0.38 -30.60
C SER A 206 18.36 1.72 -30.01
N CYS A 207 17.93 2.04 -28.78
CA CYS A 207 18.19 3.35 -28.18
C CYS A 207 19.05 3.32 -26.91
N GLY A 208 19.49 2.14 -26.46
CA GLY A 208 20.32 2.02 -25.26
C GLY A 208 19.60 2.25 -23.93
N LEU A 209 18.28 2.48 -23.94
CA LEU A 209 17.50 2.66 -22.72
C LEU A 209 17.41 1.37 -21.92
N GLU A 210 17.58 1.48 -20.61
CA GLU A 210 17.37 0.37 -19.67
C GLU A 210 15.88 -0.01 -19.58
N MET A 211 15.56 -1.26 -19.87
CA MET A 211 14.21 -1.83 -19.92
C MET A 211 13.97 -2.65 -18.64
N ASN A 212 13.63 -1.96 -17.55
CA ASN A 212 13.38 -2.58 -16.23
C ASN A 212 11.89 -2.72 -15.87
N HIS A 213 10.99 -2.28 -16.75
CA HIS A 213 9.55 -2.34 -16.48
C HIS A 213 9.04 -3.77 -16.65
N HIS A 214 8.22 -4.20 -15.70
CA HIS A 214 7.64 -5.54 -15.57
C HIS A 214 7.46 -6.22 -16.93
N ALA A 215 8.31 -7.21 -17.21
CA ALA A 215 8.04 -8.12 -18.31
C ALA A 215 6.63 -8.67 -18.14
N GLU A 216 5.80 -8.55 -19.17
CA GLU A 216 4.73 -9.52 -19.33
C GLU A 216 5.44 -10.88 -19.45
N LYS A 217 5.30 -11.74 -18.44
CA LYS A 217 5.76 -13.12 -18.56
C LYS A 217 4.97 -13.77 -19.68
N ALA A 218 5.55 -13.84 -20.86
CA ALA A 218 4.93 -14.49 -21.99
C ALA A 218 4.82 -16.00 -21.74
N VAL A 219 3.68 -16.52 -22.19
CA VAL A 219 3.19 -17.89 -22.08
C VAL A 219 4.18 -18.89 -22.71
N LEU A 220 4.29 -20.07 -22.09
CA LEU A 220 5.07 -21.22 -22.56
C LEU A 220 4.81 -21.48 -24.06
N SER A 221 5.85 -21.39 -24.89
CA SER A 221 5.78 -21.93 -26.25
C SER A 221 5.87 -23.46 -26.18
N THR A 222 4.89 -24.12 -26.80
CA THR A 222 4.90 -25.58 -26.97
C THR A 222 5.89 -25.95 -28.07
N GLY A 223 7.16 -26.13 -27.69
CA GLY A 223 8.20 -26.64 -28.57
C GLY A 223 9.50 -26.92 -27.79
N PRO A 224 10.22 -28.03 -28.07
CA PRO A 224 11.25 -28.56 -27.16
C PRO A 224 12.59 -27.79 -27.11
N ALA A 225 12.68 -26.50 -27.50
CA ALA A 225 13.98 -25.82 -27.56
C ALA A 225 14.07 -24.31 -27.29
N ASP A 226 12.99 -23.55 -27.09
CA ASP A 226 13.10 -22.08 -26.93
C ASP A 226 12.16 -21.52 -25.86
N VAL A 227 12.65 -21.43 -24.61
CA VAL A 227 11.93 -20.76 -23.52
C VAL A 227 12.30 -19.28 -23.51
N VAL A 228 11.36 -18.43 -23.92
CA VAL A 228 11.43 -16.99 -23.69
C VAL A 228 11.12 -16.74 -22.21
N GLU A 229 12.11 -16.27 -21.46
CA GLU A 229 12.00 -15.99 -20.01
C GLU A 229 11.26 -14.68 -19.75
N ALA A 230 11.46 -13.68 -20.60
CA ALA A 230 10.83 -12.38 -20.50
C ALA A 230 10.79 -11.67 -21.86
N LEU A 231 9.69 -11.00 -22.18
CA LEU A 231 9.56 -10.10 -23.33
C LEU A 231 9.37 -8.67 -22.82
N HIS A 232 10.14 -7.73 -23.35
CA HIS A 232 10.06 -6.31 -23.02
C HIS A 232 9.87 -5.49 -24.29
N ALA A 233 9.01 -4.49 -24.24
CA ALA A 233 8.95 -3.43 -25.25
C ALA A 233 9.65 -2.19 -24.69
N CYS A 234 10.56 -1.60 -25.45
CA CYS A 234 11.21 -0.36 -25.06
C CYS A 234 10.18 0.78 -24.98
N PRO A 235 10.02 1.46 -23.84
CA PRO A 235 9.04 2.54 -23.71
C PRO A 235 9.39 3.78 -24.56
N ALA A 236 10.67 3.98 -24.88
CA ALA A 236 11.10 5.14 -25.66
C ALA A 236 10.94 4.98 -27.18
N CYS A 237 11.12 3.77 -27.72
CA CYS A 237 11.15 3.56 -29.18
C CYS A 237 10.29 2.38 -29.67
N GLY A 238 9.60 1.68 -28.76
CA GLY A 238 8.71 0.56 -29.10
C GLY A 238 9.43 -0.72 -29.53
N THR A 239 10.77 -0.74 -29.59
CA THR A 239 11.53 -1.93 -30.00
C THR A 239 11.36 -3.05 -28.96
N GLY A 240 10.89 -4.21 -29.42
CA GLY A 240 10.79 -5.42 -28.60
C GLY A 240 12.13 -6.13 -28.43
N ALA A 241 12.39 -6.65 -27.24
CA ALA A 241 13.52 -7.53 -26.95
C ALA A 241 13.10 -8.65 -26.00
N SER A 242 13.61 -9.86 -26.22
CA SER A 242 13.35 -11.01 -25.36
C SER A 242 14.63 -11.50 -24.66
N ARG A 243 14.48 -11.89 -23.39
CA ARG A 243 15.47 -12.71 -22.68
C ARG A 243 15.12 -14.16 -22.90
N ARG A 244 16.10 -14.95 -23.35
CA ARG A 244 15.96 -16.41 -23.44
C ARG A 244 16.49 -17.03 -22.16
N GLY A 245 15.74 -17.95 -21.58
CA GLY A 245 16.22 -18.74 -20.44
C GLY A 245 17.30 -19.71 -20.93
N GLU A 246 18.37 -19.89 -20.14
CA GLU A 246 19.36 -20.92 -20.44
C GLU A 246 18.70 -22.30 -20.36
N THR A 247 18.81 -23.09 -21.43
CA THR A 247 18.47 -24.51 -21.36
C THR A 247 19.51 -25.17 -20.46
N GLY A 248 19.11 -25.48 -19.22
CA GLY A 248 19.94 -26.28 -18.33
C GLY A 248 20.36 -27.54 -19.08
N THR A 249 21.65 -27.70 -19.32
CA THR A 249 22.22 -28.94 -19.84
C THR A 249 22.10 -29.98 -18.73
N THR A 250 20.97 -30.68 -18.68
CA THR A 250 20.85 -31.91 -17.89
C THR A 250 21.79 -32.93 -18.51
N ARG A 251 22.90 -33.23 -17.81
CA ARG A 251 23.68 -34.45 -18.03
C ARG A 251 22.86 -35.67 -17.66
#